data_AF-A0A834P5E7-F1
#
_entry.id   AF-A0A834P5E7-F1
#
_cell.length_a   1.000
_cell.length_b   1.000
_cell.length_c   1.000
_cell.angle_alpha   90.00
_cell.angle_beta   90.00
_cell.angle_gamma   90.00
#
_symmetry.space_group_name_H-M   'P 1'
#
loop_
_entity.id
_entity.type
_entity.pdbx_description
1 polymer ?
#
loop_
_entity_poly.entity_id
_entity_poly.type
_entity_poly.pdbx_seq_one_letter_code
_entity_poly.pdbx_strand_id
1 'polypeptide(L)'
;MAEQVPNEDQVILLDNIDGITNKEYIDVIAQIIGLDNIKHILRNINEPVQIFLSDKEIVDNLLYYNNTVNIGMNYLRIRPLVPRSKRIILFDVYPTIPSFIIERELMNLNIQLTSQITFMQQNDNPNYGHIFGSNREMYIRLEDVLKLPEVLEIQYKDTKYLICLSIDITTTKEEHTRNYTMGTAKRKVSNITDGENNERNITCTSQFKDTNESINFQNAPIRNSISDPQPSTSQTPEVIILSPNPQLYTNLSSTSSPSLVKDNCRKVSSKMKGEKVKSTKVKRKIPIPKLKLKYQIYKNLLPAKQFIMKNTERYGGLHFQNIYELICDTFRNPKGVFEIVANYRADILTLIDLLSNVKDYVTERSLKSRINKITDYLKKKRT
;
A
#
# COMPACT_ATOMS: atom_id res chain seq x y z
N MET A 1 -12.40 -50.36 -3.86
CA MET A 1 -12.07 -49.45 -2.73
C MET A 1 -13.05 -48.29 -2.78
N ALA A 2 -13.34 -47.63 -1.65
CA ALA A 2 -14.10 -46.38 -1.69
C ALA A 2 -13.20 -45.26 -2.24
N GLU A 3 -13.72 -44.44 -3.14
CA GLU A 3 -13.02 -43.25 -3.63
C GLU A 3 -13.14 -42.16 -2.56
N GLN A 4 -12.03 -41.87 -1.88
CA GLN A 4 -12.00 -40.86 -0.82
C GLN A 4 -11.93 -39.48 -1.46
N VAL A 5 -13.01 -38.71 -1.34
CA VAL A 5 -13.07 -37.31 -1.79
C VAL A 5 -12.01 -36.50 -1.03
N PRO A 6 -11.09 -35.80 -1.71
CA PRO A 6 -10.06 -35.03 -1.04
C PRO A 6 -10.60 -33.73 -0.43
N ASN A 7 -10.03 -33.32 0.70
CA ASN A 7 -10.37 -32.08 1.41
C ASN A 7 -9.62 -30.86 0.84
N GLU A 8 -10.12 -29.64 1.11
CA GLU A 8 -9.50 -28.39 0.64
C GLU A 8 -8.05 -28.18 1.14
N ASP A 9 -7.70 -28.71 2.31
CA ASP A 9 -6.35 -28.64 2.88
C ASP A 9 -5.36 -29.66 2.28
N GLN A 10 -5.86 -30.58 1.45
CA GLN A 10 -5.09 -31.51 0.61
C GLN A 10 -4.80 -30.94 -0.79
N VAL A 11 -5.19 -29.69 -1.08
CA VAL A 11 -5.06 -29.08 -2.42
C VAL A 11 -3.91 -28.07 -2.47
N ILE A 12 -3.07 -28.21 -3.50
CA ILE A 12 -2.07 -27.22 -3.90
C ILE A 12 -2.49 -26.46 -5.16
N LEU A 13 -2.00 -25.22 -5.27
CA LEU A 13 -2.19 -24.30 -6.38
C LEU A 13 -0.84 -23.99 -7.03
N LEU A 14 -0.82 -24.04 -8.36
CA LEU A 14 0.27 -23.59 -9.23
C LEU A 14 -0.25 -22.58 -10.23
N ASP A 15 0.56 -21.60 -10.60
CA ASP A 15 0.15 -20.59 -11.57
C ASP A 15 -0.04 -21.23 -12.96
N ASN A 16 -1.15 -20.89 -13.62
CA ASN A 16 -1.60 -21.49 -14.88
C ASN A 16 -0.94 -20.77 -16.05
N ILE A 17 -0.01 -21.46 -16.72
CA ILE A 17 0.78 -20.92 -17.83
C ILE A 17 0.27 -21.51 -19.15
N ASP A 18 0.08 -20.65 -20.14
CA ASP A 18 -0.29 -21.07 -21.50
C ASP A 18 0.77 -21.99 -22.11
N GLY A 19 0.32 -22.97 -22.90
CA GLY A 19 1.17 -23.96 -23.55
C GLY A 19 1.60 -25.13 -22.66
N ILE A 20 1.73 -24.96 -21.34
CA ILE A 20 2.01 -26.08 -20.42
C ILE A 20 0.76 -26.98 -20.33
N THR A 21 0.93 -28.30 -20.41
CA THR A 21 -0.13 -29.30 -20.30
C THR A 21 -0.34 -29.80 -18.87
N ASN A 22 -1.53 -30.31 -18.56
CA ASN A 22 -1.82 -30.92 -17.25
C ASN A 22 -0.89 -32.08 -16.92
N LYS A 23 -0.34 -32.78 -17.93
CA LYS A 23 0.64 -33.84 -17.74
C LYS A 23 1.94 -33.30 -17.18
N GLU A 24 2.46 -32.17 -17.67
CA GLU A 24 3.72 -31.59 -17.18
C GLU A 24 3.60 -31.10 -15.73
N TYR A 25 2.44 -30.56 -15.34
CA TYR A 25 2.14 -30.25 -13.93
C TYR A 25 2.16 -31.51 -13.05
N ILE A 26 1.59 -32.63 -13.52
CA ILE A 26 1.60 -33.92 -12.81
C ILE A 26 3.02 -34.50 -12.74
N ASP A 27 3.72 -34.60 -13.87
CA ASP A 27 5.05 -35.21 -13.99
C ASP A 27 6.06 -34.54 -13.07
N VAL A 28 6.02 -33.20 -12.94
CA VAL A 28 6.95 -32.44 -12.08
C VAL A 28 6.61 -32.56 -10.59
N ILE A 29 5.34 -32.62 -10.21
CA ILE A 29 4.96 -32.85 -8.80
C ILE A 29 5.19 -34.32 -8.40
N ALA A 30 4.90 -35.27 -9.29
CA ALA A 30 5.13 -36.69 -9.07
C ALA A 30 6.62 -37.05 -8.86
N GLN A 31 7.55 -36.27 -9.42
CA GLN A 31 9.00 -36.38 -9.13
C GLN A 31 9.36 -36.05 -7.67
N ILE A 32 8.52 -35.30 -6.95
CA ILE A 32 8.77 -34.86 -5.57
C ILE A 32 8.02 -35.74 -4.57
N ILE A 33 6.75 -36.04 -4.83
CA ILE A 33 5.86 -36.73 -3.87
C ILE A 33 5.43 -38.15 -4.30
N GLY A 34 5.82 -38.61 -5.49
CA GLY A 34 5.34 -39.85 -6.09
C GLY A 34 3.96 -39.70 -6.77
N LEU A 35 3.75 -40.41 -7.88
CA LEU A 35 2.53 -40.29 -8.69
C LEU A 35 1.27 -40.75 -7.92
N ASP A 36 1.38 -41.80 -7.11
CA ASP A 36 0.26 -42.36 -6.32
C ASP A 36 -0.34 -41.36 -5.31
N ASN A 37 0.40 -40.31 -4.97
CA ASN A 37 -0.03 -39.26 -4.05
C ASN A 37 -0.73 -38.09 -4.74
N ILE A 38 -0.88 -38.11 -6.07
CA ILE A 38 -1.73 -37.18 -6.83
C ILE A 38 -3.06 -37.90 -7.12
N LYS A 39 -4.19 -37.31 -6.73
CA LYS A 39 -5.53 -37.89 -6.96
C LYS A 39 -6.25 -37.26 -8.13
N HIS A 40 -6.29 -35.94 -8.19
CA HIS A 40 -6.97 -35.20 -9.26
C HIS A 40 -6.21 -33.93 -9.64
N ILE A 41 -6.43 -33.45 -10.86
CA ILE A 41 -5.99 -32.13 -11.33
C ILE A 41 -7.19 -31.38 -11.90
N LEU A 42 -7.38 -30.13 -11.47
CA LEU A 42 -8.40 -29.22 -11.97
C LEU A 42 -7.72 -28.00 -12.57
N ARG A 43 -8.15 -27.58 -13.76
CA ARG A 43 -7.63 -26.41 -14.45
C ARG A 43 -8.74 -25.70 -15.17
N ASN A 44 -9.11 -24.53 -14.64
CA ASN A 44 -10.05 -23.62 -15.27
C ASN A 44 -9.28 -22.53 -16.03
N ILE A 45 -9.94 -21.87 -16.98
CA ILE A 45 -9.34 -20.77 -17.75
C ILE A 45 -9.13 -19.57 -16.82
N ASN A 46 -7.93 -18.98 -16.84
CA ASN A 46 -7.50 -17.85 -16.00
C ASN A 46 -7.43 -18.11 -14.48
N GLU A 47 -7.66 -19.34 -14.00
CA GLU A 47 -7.46 -19.72 -12.60
C GLU A 47 -6.17 -20.54 -12.42
N PRO A 48 -5.53 -20.53 -11.24
CA PRO A 48 -4.43 -21.44 -10.91
C PRO A 48 -4.80 -22.92 -11.12
N VAL A 49 -3.84 -23.71 -11.57
CA VAL A 49 -3.98 -25.18 -11.62
C VAL A 49 -4.05 -25.71 -10.20
N GLN A 50 -5.12 -26.45 -9.89
CA GLN A 50 -5.34 -27.07 -8.60
C GLN A 50 -4.97 -28.55 -8.68
N ILE A 51 -4.14 -29.04 -7.77
CA ILE A 51 -3.75 -30.46 -7.70
C ILE A 51 -4.13 -30.99 -6.32
N PHE A 52 -4.96 -32.04 -6.32
CA PHE A 52 -5.51 -32.67 -5.13
C PHE A 52 -4.60 -33.84 -4.74
N LEU A 53 -4.03 -33.79 -3.54
CA LEU A 53 -3.10 -34.80 -3.04
C LEU A 53 -3.83 -35.87 -2.20
N SER A 54 -3.14 -36.97 -1.92
CA SER A 54 -3.65 -38.07 -1.08
C SER A 54 -3.80 -37.69 0.40
N ASP A 55 -2.89 -36.89 0.94
CA ASP A 55 -2.89 -36.46 2.34
C ASP A 55 -2.47 -34.99 2.52
N LYS A 56 -2.97 -34.36 3.58
CA LYS A 56 -2.61 -33.02 4.05
C LYS A 56 -1.14 -32.99 4.49
N GLU A 57 -0.63 -34.06 5.11
CA GLU A 57 0.78 -34.16 5.51
C GLU A 57 1.72 -34.02 4.30
N ILE A 58 1.30 -34.47 3.12
CA ILE A 58 2.09 -34.28 1.89
C ILE A 58 2.06 -32.81 1.43
N VAL A 59 0.93 -32.11 1.59
CA VAL A 59 0.86 -30.65 1.37
C VAL A 59 1.73 -29.90 2.39
N ASP A 60 1.71 -30.30 3.67
CA ASP A 60 2.58 -29.78 4.72
C ASP A 60 4.08 -29.92 4.36
N ASN A 61 4.52 -31.13 4.02
CA ASN A 61 5.91 -31.41 3.67
C ASN A 61 6.34 -30.72 2.36
N LEU A 62 5.52 -30.77 1.31
CA LEU A 62 5.80 -30.13 0.02
C LEU A 62 5.98 -28.61 0.16
N LEU A 63 5.14 -27.94 0.97
CA LEU A 63 5.25 -26.49 1.22
C LEU A 63 6.41 -26.11 2.15
N TYR A 64 6.94 -27.06 2.93
CA TYR A 64 8.09 -26.83 3.81
C TYR A 64 9.42 -27.03 3.07
N TYR A 65 9.59 -28.16 2.38
CA TYR A 65 10.86 -28.53 1.73
C TYR A 65 10.99 -28.06 0.27
N ASN A 66 9.88 -27.99 -0.48
CA ASN A 66 9.90 -27.82 -1.95
C ASN A 66 8.80 -26.88 -2.46
N ASN A 67 8.66 -25.68 -1.87
CA ASN A 67 7.57 -24.74 -2.21
C ASN A 67 7.64 -24.08 -3.61
N THR A 68 8.56 -24.51 -4.47
CA THR A 68 8.75 -24.00 -5.84
C THR A 68 9.19 -25.13 -6.78
N VAL A 69 8.73 -25.09 -8.02
CA VAL A 69 9.03 -26.09 -9.07
C VAL A 69 9.30 -25.44 -10.42
N ASN A 70 10.10 -26.12 -11.25
CA ASN A 70 10.40 -25.70 -12.62
C ASN A 70 9.56 -26.52 -13.60
N ILE A 71 8.80 -25.86 -14.48
CA ILE A 71 8.09 -26.52 -15.58
C ILE A 71 8.52 -25.87 -16.90
N GLY A 72 9.35 -26.60 -17.65
CA GLY A 72 10.11 -26.03 -18.77
C GLY A 72 11.01 -24.90 -18.27
N MET A 73 10.83 -23.70 -18.84
CA MET A 73 11.56 -22.48 -18.46
C MET A 73 10.87 -21.67 -17.33
N ASN A 74 9.74 -22.15 -16.80
CA ASN A 74 8.92 -21.40 -15.85
C ASN A 74 9.19 -21.81 -14.41
N TYR A 75 9.61 -20.86 -13.58
CA TYR A 75 9.78 -21.04 -12.13
C TYR A 75 8.46 -20.73 -11.42
N LEU A 76 7.74 -21.76 -10.98
CA LEU A 76 6.41 -21.65 -10.38
C LEU A 76 6.46 -21.86 -8.86
N ARG A 77 5.66 -21.09 -8.12
CA ARG A 77 5.51 -21.23 -6.67
C ARG A 77 4.31 -22.10 -6.33
N ILE A 78 4.54 -23.16 -5.55
CA ILE A 78 3.48 -23.96 -4.94
C ILE A 78 2.86 -23.16 -3.80
N ARG A 79 1.53 -23.11 -3.76
CA ARG A 79 0.74 -22.44 -2.71
C ARG A 79 -0.33 -23.42 -2.21
N PRO A 80 -0.72 -23.45 -0.92
CA PRO A 80 -1.92 -24.19 -0.53
C PRO A 80 -3.17 -23.50 -1.08
N LEU A 81 -4.26 -24.25 -1.27
CA LEU A 81 -5.60 -23.67 -1.47
C LEU A 81 -6.05 -22.92 -0.20
N VAL A 82 -5.96 -23.57 0.96
CA VAL A 82 -6.30 -22.98 2.27
C VAL A 82 -5.09 -22.21 2.84
N PRO A 83 -5.15 -20.86 2.98
CA PRO A 83 -4.03 -20.06 3.43
C PRO A 83 -3.81 -20.17 4.95
N ARG A 84 -2.77 -20.89 5.36
CA ARG A 84 -2.40 -21.13 6.77
C ARG A 84 -1.95 -19.87 7.54
N SER A 85 -1.60 -18.82 6.82
CA SER A 85 -1.18 -17.55 7.40
C SER A 85 -1.78 -16.36 6.66
N LYS A 86 -1.99 -15.27 7.40
CA LYS A 86 -2.53 -14.02 6.89
C LYS A 86 -1.46 -12.93 6.97
N ARG A 87 -1.20 -12.26 5.84
CA ARG A 87 -0.37 -11.05 5.80
C ARG A 87 -1.03 -9.95 6.61
N ILE A 88 -0.23 -9.25 7.42
CA ILE A 88 -0.63 -8.06 8.14
C ILE A 88 0.38 -6.94 7.89
N ILE A 89 -0.10 -5.70 7.90
CA ILE A 89 0.65 -4.49 7.60
C ILE A 89 0.66 -3.62 8.85
N LEU A 90 1.86 -3.20 9.24
CA LEU A 90 2.13 -2.25 10.31
C LEU A 90 2.31 -0.87 9.68
N PHE A 91 1.40 0.06 9.97
CA PHE A 91 1.47 1.42 9.45
C PHE A 91 2.18 2.38 10.42
N ASP A 92 3.02 3.23 9.86
CA ASP A 92 3.75 4.30 10.54
C ASP A 92 4.68 3.88 11.69
N VAL A 93 5.28 2.69 11.54
CA VAL A 93 6.37 2.23 12.40
C VAL A 93 7.56 3.17 12.26
N TYR A 94 7.85 3.92 13.32
CA TYR A 94 8.95 4.88 13.32
C TYR A 94 10.29 4.16 13.04
N PRO A 95 11.17 4.67 12.15
CA PRO A 95 12.28 3.88 11.61
C PRO A 95 13.24 3.29 12.64
N THR A 96 13.46 3.98 13.77
CA THR A 96 14.40 3.54 14.82
C THR A 96 13.87 2.43 15.72
N ILE A 97 12.59 2.03 15.58
CA ILE A 97 11.97 0.96 16.38
C ILE A 97 12.40 -0.40 15.83
N PRO A 98 13.09 -1.26 16.61
CA PRO A 98 13.47 -2.60 16.16
C PRO A 98 12.25 -3.50 15.97
N SER A 99 12.28 -4.40 14.99
CA SER A 99 11.19 -5.38 14.77
C SER A 99 10.91 -6.22 16.01
N PHE A 100 11.94 -6.69 16.72
CA PHE A 100 11.79 -7.54 17.91
C PHE A 100 10.95 -6.92 19.04
N ILE A 101 10.86 -5.58 19.14
CA ILE A 101 9.96 -4.91 20.11
C ILE A 101 8.50 -5.17 19.74
N ILE A 102 8.18 -5.07 18.46
CA ILE A 102 6.83 -5.25 17.92
C ILE A 102 6.44 -6.74 17.96
N GLU A 103 7.38 -7.62 17.59
CA GLU A 103 7.23 -9.07 17.64
C GLU A 103 6.93 -9.53 19.08
N ARG A 104 7.66 -9.00 20.08
CA ARG A 104 7.42 -9.27 21.50
C ARG A 104 6.02 -8.83 21.96
N GLU A 105 5.59 -7.61 21.65
CA GLU A 105 4.26 -7.15 22.10
C GLU A 105 3.11 -7.91 21.42
N LEU A 106 3.31 -8.45 20.20
CA LEU A 106 2.34 -9.36 19.57
C LEU A 106 2.35 -10.76 20.20
N MET A 107 3.52 -11.29 20.58
CA MET A 107 3.62 -12.53 21.36
C MET A 107 2.96 -12.39 22.73
N ASN A 108 3.07 -11.22 23.39
CA ASN A 108 2.37 -10.91 24.64
C ASN A 108 0.83 -10.95 24.49
N LEU A 109 0.31 -10.67 23.28
CA LEU A 109 -1.11 -10.81 22.92
C LEU A 109 -1.50 -12.24 22.48
N ASN A 110 -0.60 -13.22 22.61
CA ASN A 110 -0.77 -14.60 22.16
C ASN A 110 -1.05 -14.71 20.64
N ILE A 111 -0.47 -13.82 19.83
CA ILE A 111 -0.47 -13.87 18.37
C ILE A 111 0.83 -14.55 17.91
N GLN A 112 0.74 -15.67 17.20
CA GLN A 112 1.91 -16.36 16.67
C GLN A 112 2.26 -15.84 15.27
N LEU A 113 3.47 -15.30 15.16
CA LEU A 113 4.08 -14.91 13.90
C LEU A 113 4.50 -16.15 13.11
N THR A 114 4.34 -16.08 11.79
CA THR A 114 4.73 -17.10 10.79
C THR A 114 5.77 -16.57 9.79
N SER A 115 6.10 -15.27 9.87
CA SER A 115 7.29 -14.68 9.24
C SER A 115 7.94 -13.67 10.19
N GLN A 116 9.18 -13.29 9.89
CA GLN A 116 9.80 -12.08 10.44
C GLN A 116 9.09 -10.83 9.91
N ILE A 117 9.29 -9.67 10.57
CA ILE A 117 8.83 -8.38 10.07
C ILE A 117 9.80 -7.81 9.02
N THR A 118 9.32 -7.64 7.78
CA THR A 118 10.05 -7.00 6.68
C THR A 118 9.63 -5.55 6.48
N PHE A 119 10.49 -4.74 5.87
CA PHE A 119 10.19 -3.35 5.51
C PHE A 119 9.50 -3.29 4.14
N MET A 120 8.42 -2.51 4.02
CA MET A 120 7.79 -2.29 2.72
C MET A 120 8.59 -1.25 1.92
N GLN A 121 8.91 -1.58 0.66
CA GLN A 121 9.40 -0.59 -0.30
C GLN A 121 8.30 0.44 -0.58
N GLN A 122 8.70 1.72 -0.71
CA GLN A 122 7.77 2.83 -0.96
C GLN A 122 7.65 3.18 -2.45
N ASN A 123 8.43 2.53 -3.32
CA ASN A 123 8.58 2.89 -4.72
C ASN A 123 8.97 1.65 -5.55
N ASP A 124 8.27 1.41 -6.66
CA ASP A 124 8.51 0.27 -7.57
C ASP A 124 9.75 0.49 -8.48
N ASN A 125 10.33 1.71 -8.47
CA ASN A 125 11.51 2.04 -9.24
C ASN A 125 12.78 1.43 -8.59
N PRO A 126 13.52 0.54 -9.29
CA PRO A 126 14.63 -0.21 -8.71
C PRO A 126 15.79 0.67 -8.22
N ASN A 127 15.99 1.85 -8.81
CA ASN A 127 17.04 2.80 -8.39
C ASN A 127 16.83 3.30 -6.95
N TYR A 128 15.61 3.19 -6.42
CA TYR A 128 15.23 3.58 -5.06
C TYR A 128 14.87 2.38 -4.18
N GLY A 129 15.19 1.14 -4.58
CA GLY A 129 14.87 -0.08 -3.83
C GLY A 129 15.53 -0.17 -2.44
N HIS A 130 16.51 0.69 -2.15
CA HIS A 130 17.13 0.89 -0.83
C HIS A 130 16.36 1.85 0.09
N ILE A 131 15.31 2.52 -0.42
CA ILE A 131 14.48 3.48 0.34
C ILE A 131 13.19 2.80 0.80
N PHE A 132 13.19 2.38 2.06
CA PHE A 132 12.03 1.79 2.73
C PHE A 132 11.09 2.86 3.30
N GLY A 133 9.79 2.57 3.33
CA GLY A 133 8.80 3.43 3.98
C GLY A 133 8.70 3.19 5.50
N SER A 134 7.88 3.99 6.19
CA SER A 134 7.50 3.71 7.60
C SER A 134 6.46 2.59 7.75
N ASN A 135 6.13 1.88 6.68
CA ASN A 135 5.28 0.70 6.74
C ASN A 135 6.13 -0.57 6.76
N ARG A 136 5.68 -1.57 7.54
CA ARG A 136 6.29 -2.91 7.59
C ARG A 136 5.20 -3.96 7.39
N GLU A 137 5.61 -5.17 7.07
CA GLU A 137 4.70 -6.30 6.89
C GLU A 137 5.22 -7.57 7.57
N MET A 138 4.32 -8.49 7.88
CA MET A 138 4.63 -9.85 8.32
C MET A 138 3.44 -10.76 8.04
N TYR A 139 3.57 -12.05 8.36
CA TYR A 139 2.49 -13.01 8.34
C TYR A 139 2.25 -13.57 9.75
N ILE A 140 0.99 -13.67 10.15
CA ILE A 140 0.55 -14.36 11.38
C ILE A 140 -0.28 -15.60 11.03
N ARG A 141 -0.45 -16.53 11.97
CA ARG A 141 -1.42 -17.64 11.80
C ARG A 141 -2.83 -17.12 11.49
N LEU A 142 -3.60 -17.86 10.71
CA LEU A 142 -4.96 -17.45 10.33
C LEU A 142 -5.90 -17.37 11.54
N GLU A 143 -5.71 -18.25 12.52
CA GLU A 143 -6.53 -18.33 13.75
C GLU A 143 -6.31 -17.13 14.68
N ASP A 144 -5.10 -16.54 14.63
CA ASP A 144 -4.72 -15.40 15.46
C ASP A 144 -5.20 -14.05 14.89
N VAL A 145 -5.78 -14.03 13.68
CA VAL A 145 -6.33 -12.82 13.04
C VAL A 145 -7.42 -12.16 13.89
N LEU A 146 -8.23 -12.94 14.61
CA LEU A 146 -9.28 -12.42 15.50
C LEU A 146 -8.74 -11.81 16.81
N LYS A 147 -7.44 -12.01 17.12
CA LYS A 147 -6.75 -11.40 18.28
C LYS A 147 -6.06 -10.08 17.93
N LEU A 148 -5.93 -9.77 16.63
CA LEU A 148 -5.15 -8.63 16.14
C LEU A 148 -5.81 -7.29 16.54
N PRO A 149 -5.14 -6.41 17.30
CA PRO A 149 -5.70 -5.09 17.63
C PRO A 149 -5.61 -4.12 16.44
N GLU A 150 -6.58 -3.21 16.29
CA GLU A 150 -6.53 -2.10 15.30
C GLU A 150 -5.30 -1.20 15.51
N VAL A 151 -4.89 -1.06 16.78
CA VAL A 151 -3.71 -0.29 17.20
C VAL A 151 -2.93 -1.07 18.25
N LEU A 152 -1.64 -1.30 18.01
CA LEU A 152 -0.68 -1.82 18.99
C LEU A 152 0.05 -0.64 19.65
N GLU A 153 0.00 -0.59 20.97
CA GLU A 153 0.78 0.33 21.79
C GLU A 153 2.13 -0.31 22.14
N ILE A 154 3.23 0.41 21.93
CA ILE A 154 4.58 -0.05 22.29
C ILE A 154 5.37 1.05 23.00
N GLN A 155 6.21 0.65 23.97
CA GLN A 155 7.12 1.54 24.69
C GLN A 155 8.57 1.28 24.26
N TYR A 156 9.26 2.30 23.76
CA TYR A 156 10.65 2.20 23.30
C TYR A 156 11.41 3.51 23.50
N LYS A 157 12.59 3.44 24.15
CA LYS A 157 13.44 4.61 24.49
C LYS A 157 12.61 5.75 25.11
N ASP A 158 11.93 5.41 26.20
CA ASP A 158 11.05 6.26 27.00
C ASP A 158 9.86 6.91 26.25
N THR A 159 9.70 6.59 24.98
CA THR A 159 8.65 7.09 24.10
C THR A 159 7.60 6.01 23.85
N LYS A 160 6.34 6.40 24.03
CA LYS A 160 5.16 5.60 23.71
C LYS A 160 4.76 5.83 22.24
N TYR A 161 4.73 4.76 21.45
CA TYR A 161 4.31 4.78 20.05
C TYR A 161 3.02 3.99 19.86
N LEU A 162 2.23 4.39 18.86
CA LEU A 162 1.01 3.71 18.43
C LEU A 162 1.19 3.27 16.98
N ILE A 163 1.22 1.97 16.74
CA ILE A 163 1.29 1.36 15.40
C ILE A 163 -0.13 0.94 15.01
N CYS A 164 -0.63 1.35 13.85
CA CYS A 164 -1.90 0.84 13.33
C CYS A 164 -1.66 -0.46 12.57
N LEU A 165 -2.54 -1.45 12.72
CA LEU A 165 -2.41 -2.75 12.07
C LEU A 165 -3.60 -3.01 11.15
N SER A 166 -3.35 -3.57 9.98
CA SER A 166 -4.41 -4.06 9.09
C SER A 166 -4.04 -5.37 8.42
N ILE A 167 -5.08 -6.03 7.93
CA ILE A 167 -5.06 -7.30 7.22
C ILE A 167 -5.10 -7.07 5.69
N ASP A 168 -5.47 -5.86 5.25
CA ASP A 168 -5.63 -5.49 3.84
C ASP A 168 -4.74 -4.30 3.43
N ILE A 169 -4.15 -4.38 2.23
CA ILE A 169 -3.40 -3.28 1.58
C ILE A 169 -4.26 -2.05 1.25
N THR A 170 -5.59 -2.17 1.28
CA THR A 170 -6.53 -1.12 0.87
C THR A 170 -6.78 -0.07 1.96
N THR A 171 -6.59 -0.40 3.24
CA THR A 171 -6.79 0.53 4.37
C THR A 171 -5.63 1.51 4.50
N THR A 172 -5.63 2.56 3.69
CA THR A 172 -4.61 3.63 3.78
C THR A 172 -4.65 4.34 5.15
N LYS A 173 -3.51 4.89 5.61
CA LYS A 173 -3.30 5.50 6.95
C LYS A 173 -4.45 6.34 7.55
N GLU A 174 -5.27 6.97 6.71
CA GLU A 174 -6.36 7.85 7.12
C GLU A 174 -7.64 7.14 7.59
N GLU A 175 -7.74 5.82 7.40
CA GLU A 175 -8.91 5.05 7.81
C GLU A 175 -8.96 4.90 9.34
N HIS A 176 -7.82 4.56 9.95
CA HIS A 176 -7.69 4.31 11.39
C HIS A 176 -7.40 5.60 12.19
N THR A 177 -6.49 6.45 11.70
CA THR A 177 -6.09 7.70 12.40
C THR A 177 -7.25 8.68 12.68
N ARG A 178 -8.37 8.58 11.96
CA ARG A 178 -9.56 9.40 12.19
C ARG A 178 -10.44 8.95 13.35
N ASN A 179 -10.32 7.72 13.84
CA ASN A 179 -11.08 7.26 15.00
C ASN A 179 -10.49 7.80 16.33
N TYR A 180 -9.19 8.14 16.35
CA TYR A 180 -8.43 8.47 17.57
C TYR A 180 -7.96 9.93 17.70
N THR A 181 -8.17 10.79 16.69
CA THR A 181 -7.71 12.19 16.74
C THR A 181 -8.79 13.14 17.31
N MET A 182 -8.90 13.20 18.64
CA MET A 182 -9.65 14.29 19.30
C MET A 182 -8.88 15.63 19.19
N GLY A 183 -9.57 16.69 18.79
CA GLY A 183 -8.92 17.86 18.17
C GLY A 183 -8.56 19.01 19.11
N THR A 184 -7.30 19.46 19.07
CA THR A 184 -6.81 20.68 19.73
C THR A 184 -7.18 21.96 18.96
N ALA A 185 -8.48 22.28 18.92
CA ALA A 185 -8.95 23.57 18.42
C ALA A 185 -8.52 24.71 19.39
N LYS A 186 -7.59 25.58 18.97
CA LYS A 186 -7.11 26.72 19.76
C LYS A 186 -8.27 27.65 20.18
N ARG A 187 -8.77 27.50 21.41
CA ARG A 187 -9.57 28.53 22.09
C ARG A 187 -8.65 29.53 22.77
N LYS A 188 -8.94 30.83 22.60
CA LYS A 188 -8.48 31.83 23.57
C LYS A 188 -9.17 31.54 24.90
N VAL A 189 -8.43 31.57 26.00
CA VAL A 189 -9.00 31.62 27.34
C VAL A 189 -9.12 33.09 27.75
N SER A 190 -10.32 33.47 28.19
CA SER A 190 -10.55 34.52 29.17
C SER A 190 -11.02 33.83 30.45
N ASN A 191 -10.46 34.20 31.59
CA ASN A 191 -10.64 33.47 32.85
C ASN A 191 -12.09 33.50 33.36
N ILE A 192 -12.47 32.46 34.10
CA ILE A 192 -13.28 32.46 35.34
C ILE A 192 -13.14 31.08 35.99
N THR A 193 -13.47 30.97 37.28
CA THR A 193 -12.92 29.99 38.22
C THR A 193 -13.85 28.82 38.62
N ASP A 194 -13.23 27.83 39.26
CA ASP A 194 -13.74 26.83 40.23
C ASP A 194 -14.77 25.76 39.81
N GLY A 195 -14.57 24.54 40.34
CA GLY A 195 -15.44 23.37 40.17
C GLY A 195 -14.65 22.06 40.17
N GLU A 196 -14.88 21.19 41.15
CA GLU A 196 -14.12 19.94 41.35
C GLU A 196 -14.62 18.77 40.47
N ASN A 197 -13.70 17.91 40.03
CA ASN A 197 -13.82 16.43 40.07
C ASN A 197 -12.52 15.78 39.56
N ASN A 198 -12.10 14.66 40.16
CA ASN A 198 -10.70 14.20 40.09
C ASN A 198 -10.52 12.83 39.42
N GLU A 199 -10.66 12.78 38.08
CA GLU A 199 -10.31 11.60 37.27
C GLU A 199 -8.83 11.64 36.84
N ARG A 200 -8.08 10.56 37.12
CA ARG A 200 -6.63 10.46 36.92
C ARG A 200 -6.23 10.27 35.45
N ASN A 201 -6.33 11.32 34.65
CA ASN A 201 -5.94 11.35 33.24
C ASN A 201 -4.41 11.35 33.06
N ILE A 202 -3.84 10.20 32.67
CA ILE A 202 -2.40 10.07 32.36
C ILE A 202 -2.09 10.78 31.03
N THR A 203 -1.49 11.97 31.12
CA THR A 203 -1.23 12.83 29.95
C THR A 203 0.08 12.48 29.26
N CYS A 204 0.03 11.85 28.09
CA CYS A 204 1.20 11.66 27.23
C CYS A 204 1.56 12.98 26.53
N THR A 205 2.72 13.57 26.87
CA THR A 205 3.23 14.81 26.25
C THR A 205 4.56 14.54 25.55
N SER A 206 4.59 14.57 24.22
CA SER A 206 5.83 14.61 23.45
C SER A 206 6.41 16.04 23.46
N GLN A 207 7.31 16.31 24.42
CA GLN A 207 8.01 17.59 24.48
C GLN A 207 9.11 17.66 23.40
N PHE A 208 8.83 18.38 22.30
CA PHE A 208 9.90 18.94 21.48
C PHE A 208 10.52 20.13 22.24
N LYS A 209 11.75 19.94 22.73
CA LYS A 209 12.61 21.03 23.19
C LYS A 209 13.66 21.31 22.12
N ASP A 210 13.45 22.38 21.35
CA ASP A 210 14.46 22.92 20.45
C ASP A 210 15.53 23.66 21.25
N THR A 211 16.54 22.95 21.75
CA THR A 211 17.76 23.56 22.33
C THR A 211 18.80 23.77 21.24
N ASN A 212 18.83 24.97 20.66
CA ASN A 212 19.93 25.41 19.79
C ASN A 212 21.20 25.66 20.62
N GLU A 213 22.11 24.69 20.67
CA GLU A 213 23.49 24.92 21.13
C GLU A 213 24.48 24.65 19.99
N SER A 214 25.18 25.70 19.58
CA SER A 214 26.14 25.68 18.48
C SER A 214 27.49 25.10 18.94
N ILE A 215 27.65 23.78 18.87
CA ILE A 215 28.94 23.13 19.19
C ILE A 215 29.95 23.42 18.07
N ASN A 216 31.00 24.15 18.43
CA ASN A 216 32.06 24.61 17.53
C ASN A 216 33.20 23.58 17.48
N PHE A 217 33.43 22.93 16.34
CA PHE A 217 34.52 21.97 16.16
C PHE A 217 35.85 22.68 15.86
N GLN A 218 36.76 22.68 16.85
CA GLN A 218 38.18 22.96 16.62
C GLN A 218 38.97 21.66 16.39
N ASN A 219 40.14 21.79 15.76
CA ASN A 219 40.86 20.69 15.10
C ASN A 219 41.88 19.96 15.99
N ALA A 220 42.10 18.69 15.65
CA ALA A 220 43.35 17.92 15.82
C ALA A 220 43.74 17.49 17.25
N PRO A 221 44.65 16.48 17.43
CA PRO A 221 45.41 15.76 16.39
C PRO A 221 45.19 14.24 16.32
N ILE A 222 45.76 13.67 15.24
CA ILE A 222 45.83 12.24 14.92
C ILE A 222 46.71 11.48 15.93
N ARG A 223 46.37 10.22 16.21
CA ARG A 223 47.36 9.21 16.63
C ARG A 223 47.08 7.85 15.99
N ASN A 224 48.09 7.31 15.31
CA ASN A 224 48.02 5.98 14.67
C ASN A 224 48.30 4.86 15.68
N SER A 225 47.61 3.73 15.54
CA SER A 225 48.08 2.41 15.99
C SER A 225 47.38 1.33 15.17
N ILE A 226 48.16 0.54 14.42
CA ILE A 226 47.71 -0.54 13.53
C ILE A 226 47.88 -1.88 14.25
N SER A 227 46.90 -2.78 14.13
CA SER A 227 47.10 -4.23 14.37
C SER A 227 45.92 -5.05 13.81
N ASP A 228 46.04 -5.50 12.56
CA ASP A 228 45.17 -6.55 12.00
C ASP A 228 45.62 -7.95 12.46
N PRO A 229 44.71 -8.94 12.43
CA PRO A 229 45.06 -10.33 12.15
C PRO A 229 44.36 -10.84 10.87
N GLN A 230 45.13 -11.39 9.93
CA GLN A 230 44.59 -12.02 8.71
C GLN A 230 43.82 -13.33 9.00
N PRO A 231 42.81 -13.69 8.18
CA PRO A 231 42.38 -15.07 8.01
C PRO A 231 43.37 -15.88 7.15
N SER A 232 43.43 -17.19 7.36
CA SER A 232 44.34 -18.11 6.66
C SER A 232 43.81 -18.60 5.31
N THR A 233 44.72 -18.84 4.37
CA THR A 233 44.44 -19.27 2.98
C THR A 233 44.63 -20.78 2.78
N SER A 234 43.90 -21.37 1.84
CA SER A 234 44.21 -22.70 1.26
C SER A 234 44.34 -22.60 -0.27
N GLN A 235 45.11 -23.50 -0.87
CA GLN A 235 45.37 -23.64 -2.31
C GLN A 235 44.60 -24.87 -2.85
N THR A 236 44.55 -25.27 -4.14
CA THR A 236 45.17 -24.88 -5.45
C THR A 236 44.29 -25.51 -6.56
N PRO A 237 44.49 -25.34 -7.89
CA PRO A 237 45.45 -24.54 -8.66
C PRO A 237 44.79 -23.68 -9.78
N GLU A 238 45.59 -23.26 -10.78
CA GLU A 238 45.28 -22.27 -11.83
C GLU A 238 44.57 -22.83 -13.08
N VAL A 239 43.89 -21.95 -13.83
CA VAL A 239 43.79 -22.00 -15.30
C VAL A 239 44.03 -20.59 -15.86
N ILE A 240 44.91 -20.46 -16.86
CA ILE A 240 45.33 -19.17 -17.45
C ILE A 240 44.66 -18.99 -18.82
N ILE A 241 43.91 -17.90 -19.01
CA ILE A 241 43.64 -17.31 -20.34
C ILE A 241 43.80 -15.78 -20.25
N LEU A 242 44.42 -15.18 -21.27
CA LEU A 242 44.85 -13.78 -21.29
C LEU A 242 43.77 -12.84 -21.84
N SER A 243 43.70 -11.64 -21.25
CA SER A 243 43.07 -10.47 -21.87
C SER A 243 44.14 -9.56 -22.49
N PRO A 244 43.94 -9.05 -23.71
CA PRO A 244 44.61 -7.86 -24.20
C PRO A 244 43.62 -6.69 -24.38
N ASN A 245 43.93 -5.53 -23.78
CA ASN A 245 43.27 -4.26 -24.06
C ASN A 245 44.33 -3.14 -24.10
N PRO A 246 44.51 -2.45 -25.24
CA PRO A 246 45.21 -1.18 -25.30
C PRO A 246 44.28 -0.02 -25.73
N GLN A 247 44.58 1.20 -25.24
CA GLN A 247 43.79 2.41 -25.45
C GLN A 247 44.40 3.39 -26.49
N LEU A 248 43.75 4.57 -26.62
CA LEU A 248 44.20 5.84 -27.23
C LEU A 248 44.01 5.90 -28.77
N TYR A 249 43.44 6.97 -29.33
CA TYR A 249 44.02 8.32 -29.39
C TYR A 249 42.98 9.48 -29.51
N THR A 250 43.12 10.47 -28.60
CA THR A 250 43.14 11.95 -28.79
C THR A 250 42.19 12.72 -29.73
N ASN A 251 41.53 13.73 -29.15
CA ASN A 251 41.46 15.18 -29.52
C ASN A 251 41.19 15.62 -31.00
N LEU A 252 40.43 16.68 -31.30
CA LEU A 252 40.62 18.09 -30.87
C LEU A 252 39.41 18.99 -31.30
N SER A 253 39.24 20.18 -30.68
CA SER A 253 38.75 21.50 -31.18
C SER A 253 37.80 21.68 -32.40
N SER A 254 37.00 22.75 -32.55
CA SER A 254 36.56 23.89 -31.69
C SER A 254 35.57 24.80 -32.49
N THR A 255 35.29 26.04 -32.01
CA THR A 255 34.52 27.15 -32.65
C THR A 255 32.98 27.02 -32.68
N SER A 256 32.17 28.09 -32.57
CA SER A 256 32.41 29.48 -32.11
C SER A 256 31.10 30.21 -31.77
N SER A 257 31.12 31.16 -30.84
CA SER A 257 30.07 32.17 -30.62
C SER A 257 30.50 33.54 -31.13
N PRO A 258 29.60 34.32 -31.76
CA PRO A 258 29.29 35.68 -31.29
C PRO A 258 27.81 36.10 -31.53
N SER A 259 27.39 37.35 -31.30
CA SER A 259 27.16 37.97 -29.97
C SER A 259 26.43 39.32 -30.09
N LEU A 260 25.50 39.60 -29.17
CA LEU A 260 25.10 40.95 -28.67
C LEU A 260 24.75 42.07 -29.69
N VAL A 261 23.45 42.38 -29.83
CA VAL A 261 22.87 43.76 -29.83
C VAL A 261 21.47 43.63 -29.17
N LYS A 262 20.92 44.33 -28.16
CA LYS A 262 21.01 45.65 -27.49
C LYS A 262 19.93 46.68 -27.90
N ASP A 263 19.22 47.20 -26.89
CA ASP A 263 18.38 48.42 -26.87
C ASP A 263 17.09 48.40 -27.78
N ASN A 264 16.01 49.17 -27.55
CA ASN A 264 15.76 50.24 -26.57
C ASN A 264 14.26 50.38 -26.15
N CYS A 265 13.98 51.35 -25.27
CA CYS A 265 12.74 51.60 -24.53
C CYS A 265 11.50 52.07 -25.32
N ARG A 266 10.31 51.91 -24.71
CA ARG A 266 9.25 52.96 -24.73
C ARG A 266 8.38 52.98 -23.47
N LYS A 267 8.08 54.17 -22.94
CA LYS A 267 7.09 54.43 -21.87
C LYS A 267 5.82 55.00 -22.50
N VAL A 268 4.63 54.62 -21.98
CA VAL A 268 3.37 55.39 -22.12
C VAL A 268 2.60 55.26 -20.79
N SER A 269 1.80 56.28 -20.42
CA SER A 269 0.99 56.31 -19.18
C SER A 269 -0.49 55.96 -19.47
N SER A 270 -1.38 55.73 -18.49
CA SER A 270 -1.97 56.83 -17.70
C SER A 270 -3.05 56.39 -16.68
N LYS A 271 -3.20 57.24 -15.65
CA LYS A 271 -4.38 57.56 -14.80
C LYS A 271 -5.49 56.52 -14.49
N MET A 272 -5.45 56.04 -13.25
CA MET A 272 -6.53 56.05 -12.23
C MET A 272 -8.02 56.11 -12.63
N LYS A 273 -8.77 55.07 -12.20
CA LYS A 273 -9.99 55.10 -11.36
C LYS A 273 -10.13 53.69 -10.74
N GLY A 274 -10.74 53.45 -9.58
CA GLY A 274 -11.41 54.36 -8.65
C GLY A 274 -12.56 53.66 -7.90
N GLU A 275 -12.30 52.50 -7.28
CA GLU A 275 -13.38 51.57 -6.86
C GLU A 275 -13.27 51.09 -5.39
N LYS A 276 -14.43 50.81 -4.77
CA LYS A 276 -14.56 50.59 -3.32
C LYS A 276 -14.36 49.12 -2.91
N VAL A 277 -13.26 48.83 -2.21
CA VAL A 277 -12.96 47.49 -1.68
C VAL A 277 -13.95 47.10 -0.56
N LYS A 278 -15.02 46.38 -0.90
CA LYS A 278 -15.81 45.61 0.09
C LYS A 278 -15.00 44.39 0.50
N SER A 279 -14.51 44.36 1.74
CA SER A 279 -13.63 43.32 2.29
C SER A 279 -14.36 42.03 2.68
N THR A 280 -15.03 41.40 1.70
CA THR A 280 -15.63 40.08 1.85
C THR A 280 -14.54 39.07 2.26
N LYS A 281 -14.55 38.64 3.54
CA LYS A 281 -13.59 37.66 4.07
C LYS A 281 -13.84 36.27 3.48
N VAL A 282 -13.40 36.07 2.25
CA VAL A 282 -13.32 34.75 1.60
C VAL A 282 -12.36 33.90 2.42
N LYS A 283 -12.93 33.06 3.30
CA LYS A 283 -12.20 31.97 3.97
C LYS A 283 -11.69 31.04 2.87
N ARG A 284 -10.43 31.24 2.43
CA ARG A 284 -9.74 30.34 1.51
C ARG A 284 -9.79 28.94 2.11
N LYS A 285 -10.60 28.05 1.54
CA LYS A 285 -10.66 26.65 1.96
C LYS A 285 -9.29 26.06 1.68
N ILE A 286 -8.57 25.71 2.75
CA ILE A 286 -7.32 24.95 2.65
C ILE A 286 -7.64 23.68 1.86
N PRO A 287 -6.85 23.31 0.82
CA PRO A 287 -7.10 22.10 0.06
C PRO A 287 -7.16 20.89 0.99
N ILE A 288 -8.28 20.18 0.97
CA ILE A 288 -8.39 18.89 1.65
C ILE A 288 -7.39 17.95 0.97
N PRO A 289 -6.49 17.26 1.72
CA PRO A 289 -5.54 16.33 1.13
C PRO A 289 -6.22 15.33 0.18
N LYS A 290 -5.54 14.98 -0.93
CA LYS A 290 -6.10 14.11 -1.99
C LYS A 290 -6.58 12.76 -1.46
N LEU A 291 -5.89 12.25 -0.42
CA LEU A 291 -6.25 11.04 0.31
C LEU A 291 -7.46 11.31 1.23
N LYS A 292 -7.44 12.42 1.99
CA LYS A 292 -8.49 12.82 2.95
C LYS A 292 -9.90 12.81 2.39
N LEU A 293 -10.03 13.19 1.12
CA LEU A 293 -11.27 13.13 0.36
C LEU A 293 -11.68 11.71 -0.05
N LYS A 294 -10.75 10.84 -0.47
CA LYS A 294 -11.02 9.44 -0.87
C LYS A 294 -11.67 8.64 0.28
N TYR A 295 -11.06 8.53 1.46
CA TYR A 295 -11.71 7.82 2.57
C TYR A 295 -13.03 8.46 3.03
N GLN A 296 -13.15 9.79 2.96
CA GLN A 296 -14.43 10.42 3.33
C GLN A 296 -15.56 9.97 2.38
N ILE A 297 -15.26 9.85 1.08
CA ILE A 297 -16.18 9.27 0.10
C ILE A 297 -16.44 7.79 0.41
N TYR A 298 -15.41 6.98 0.71
CA TYR A 298 -15.57 5.57 1.07
C TYR A 298 -16.50 5.38 2.29
N LYS A 299 -16.22 6.06 3.41
CA LYS A 299 -17.03 5.98 4.64
C LYS A 299 -18.48 6.46 4.41
N ASN A 300 -18.68 7.48 3.57
CA ASN A 300 -20.01 8.00 3.26
C ASN A 300 -20.78 7.13 2.23
N LEU A 301 -20.08 6.28 1.46
CA LEU A 301 -20.66 5.26 0.57
C LEU A 301 -20.84 3.90 1.25
N LEU A 302 -20.18 3.63 2.37
CA LEU A 302 -20.20 2.33 3.04
C LEU A 302 -21.62 1.77 3.32
N PRO A 303 -22.64 2.58 3.70
CA PRO A 303 -24.01 2.09 3.84
C PRO A 303 -24.62 1.59 2.51
N ALA A 304 -24.19 2.14 1.37
CA ALA A 304 -24.61 1.69 0.04
C ALA A 304 -23.85 0.42 -0.42
N LYS A 305 -22.76 0.02 0.24
CA LYS A 305 -21.94 -1.15 -0.15
C LYS A 305 -22.78 -2.43 -0.19
N GLN A 306 -23.63 -2.65 0.82
CA GLN A 306 -24.51 -3.81 0.86
C GLN A 306 -25.57 -3.79 -0.25
N PHE A 307 -26.12 -2.61 -0.61
CA PHE A 307 -27.06 -2.47 -1.72
C PHE A 307 -26.40 -2.81 -3.06
N ILE A 308 -25.21 -2.24 -3.33
CA ILE A 308 -24.47 -2.45 -4.58
C ILE A 308 -24.05 -3.93 -4.73
N MET A 309 -23.54 -4.55 -3.66
CA MET A 309 -23.18 -5.97 -3.67
C MET A 309 -24.39 -6.88 -3.93
N LYS A 310 -25.52 -6.63 -3.27
CA LYS A 310 -26.76 -7.42 -3.46
C LYS A 310 -27.43 -7.26 -4.84
N ASN A 311 -27.02 -6.27 -5.64
CA ASN A 311 -27.62 -5.99 -6.95
C ASN A 311 -26.59 -5.99 -8.10
N THR A 312 -25.36 -6.50 -7.89
CA THR A 312 -24.27 -6.41 -8.86
C THR A 312 -24.62 -7.00 -10.23
N GLU A 313 -25.39 -8.10 -10.28
CA GLU A 313 -25.89 -8.71 -11.51
C GLU A 313 -26.87 -7.80 -12.25
N ARG A 314 -27.88 -7.27 -11.56
CA ARG A 314 -28.83 -6.27 -12.09
C ARG A 314 -28.13 -5.05 -12.67
N TYR A 315 -26.96 -4.70 -12.14
CA TYR A 315 -26.17 -3.57 -12.59
C TYR A 315 -24.98 -3.94 -13.50
N GLY A 316 -25.04 -5.10 -14.18
CA GLY A 316 -24.12 -5.46 -15.26
C GLY A 316 -22.66 -5.60 -14.81
N GLY A 317 -22.42 -6.04 -13.58
CA GLY A 317 -21.07 -6.16 -13.02
C GLY A 317 -20.50 -4.85 -12.44
N LEU A 318 -21.30 -3.80 -12.28
CA LEU A 318 -20.87 -2.60 -11.55
C LEU A 318 -20.72 -2.89 -10.04
N HIS A 319 -19.50 -3.23 -9.63
CA HIS A 319 -19.15 -3.44 -8.23
C HIS A 319 -19.00 -2.10 -7.47
N PHE A 320 -18.98 -2.20 -6.13
CA PHE A 320 -18.78 -1.06 -5.23
C PHE A 320 -17.53 -0.24 -5.58
N GLN A 321 -16.42 -0.91 -5.95
CA GLN A 321 -15.16 -0.24 -6.28
C GLN A 321 -15.30 0.70 -7.48
N ASN A 322 -16.03 0.29 -8.53
CA ASN A 322 -16.22 1.10 -9.73
C ASN A 322 -16.98 2.40 -9.41
N ILE A 323 -18.02 2.31 -8.56
CA ILE A 323 -18.81 3.47 -8.14
C ILE A 323 -18.02 4.37 -7.19
N TYR A 324 -17.21 3.78 -6.29
CA TYR A 324 -16.29 4.52 -5.43
C TYR A 324 -15.26 5.32 -6.24
N GLU A 325 -14.64 4.72 -7.26
CA GLU A 325 -13.63 5.36 -8.10
C GLU A 325 -14.23 6.44 -8.99
N LEU A 326 -15.33 6.17 -9.68
CA LEU A 326 -16.10 7.15 -10.46
C LEU A 326 -16.43 8.40 -9.63
N ILE A 327 -16.91 8.21 -8.41
CA ILE A 327 -17.23 9.33 -7.51
C ILE A 327 -15.95 10.05 -7.07
N CYS A 328 -14.87 9.34 -6.73
CA CYS A 328 -13.60 9.94 -6.35
C CYS A 328 -12.97 10.79 -7.47
N ASP A 329 -12.99 10.33 -8.70
CA ASP A 329 -12.34 11.02 -9.82
C ASP A 329 -13.19 12.15 -10.37
N THR A 330 -14.52 12.04 -10.38
CA THR A 330 -15.39 13.21 -10.62
C THR A 330 -15.28 14.24 -9.49
N PHE A 331 -14.96 13.83 -8.26
CA PHE A 331 -14.60 14.76 -7.17
C PHE A 331 -13.32 15.54 -7.45
N ARG A 332 -12.34 14.94 -8.15
CA ARG A 332 -11.05 15.55 -8.53
C ARG A 332 -11.17 16.42 -9.79
N ASN A 333 -11.78 15.91 -10.86
CA ASN A 333 -12.04 16.62 -12.11
C ASN A 333 -13.55 16.78 -12.33
N PRO A 334 -14.17 17.89 -11.87
CA PRO A 334 -15.59 18.15 -12.07
C PRO A 334 -15.96 18.55 -13.52
N LYS A 335 -14.99 18.65 -14.44
CA LYS A 335 -15.23 18.98 -15.86
C LYS A 335 -15.14 17.74 -16.77
N GLY A 336 -14.17 16.85 -16.53
CA GLY A 336 -13.94 15.62 -17.30
C GLY A 336 -14.88 14.46 -16.94
N VAL A 337 -16.12 14.71 -16.52
CA VAL A 337 -17.04 13.64 -16.09
C VAL A 337 -17.33 12.66 -17.23
N PHE A 338 -17.36 13.10 -18.49
CA PHE A 338 -17.49 12.19 -19.65
C PHE A 338 -16.24 11.37 -19.93
N GLU A 339 -15.04 11.95 -19.83
CA GLU A 339 -13.78 11.21 -19.97
C GLU A 339 -13.67 10.10 -18.92
N ILE A 340 -14.07 10.40 -17.68
CA ILE A 340 -14.10 9.45 -16.58
C ILE A 340 -15.14 8.36 -16.85
N VAL A 341 -16.38 8.70 -17.21
CA VAL A 341 -17.47 7.73 -17.42
C VAL A 341 -17.25 6.86 -18.67
N ALA A 342 -16.66 7.40 -19.74
CA ALA A 342 -16.37 6.62 -20.95
C ALA A 342 -15.38 5.46 -20.73
N ASN A 343 -14.57 5.52 -19.66
CA ASN A 343 -13.69 4.42 -19.27
C ASN A 343 -14.42 3.30 -18.51
N TYR A 344 -15.66 3.51 -18.05
CA TYR A 344 -16.48 2.45 -17.45
C TYR A 344 -17.31 1.76 -18.53
N ARG A 345 -17.05 0.47 -18.76
CA ARG A 345 -17.70 -0.38 -19.78
C ARG A 345 -19.20 -0.67 -19.54
N ALA A 346 -19.86 0.04 -18.63
CA ALA A 346 -21.25 -0.21 -18.27
C ALA A 346 -22.21 0.65 -19.10
N ASP A 347 -23.43 0.16 -19.31
CA ASP A 347 -24.51 0.96 -19.89
C ASP A 347 -24.78 2.21 -19.02
N ILE A 348 -24.86 3.36 -19.70
CA ILE A 348 -25.14 4.67 -19.09
C ILE A 348 -26.52 4.66 -18.42
N LEU A 349 -27.51 3.92 -18.94
CA LEU A 349 -28.83 3.79 -18.30
C LEU A 349 -28.74 3.00 -16.99
N THR A 350 -28.04 1.87 -17.00
CA THR A 350 -27.72 1.07 -15.79
C THR A 350 -26.98 1.90 -14.74
N LEU A 351 -26.00 2.71 -15.15
CA LEU A 351 -25.27 3.62 -14.26
C LEU A 351 -26.17 4.75 -13.71
N ILE A 352 -27.08 5.29 -14.51
CA ILE A 352 -28.07 6.30 -14.07
C ILE A 352 -29.03 5.71 -13.03
N ASP A 353 -29.54 4.49 -13.22
CA ASP A 353 -30.39 3.80 -12.23
C ASP A 353 -29.59 3.53 -10.94
N LEU A 354 -28.41 2.94 -11.05
CA LEU A 354 -27.56 2.62 -9.90
C LEU A 354 -27.24 3.87 -9.06
N LEU A 355 -26.79 4.96 -9.69
CA LEU A 355 -26.52 6.23 -8.99
C LEU A 355 -27.78 6.86 -8.40
N SER A 356 -28.95 6.65 -9.02
CA SER A 356 -30.23 7.14 -8.48
C SER A 356 -30.65 6.39 -7.22
N ASN A 357 -30.43 5.07 -7.14
CA ASN A 357 -30.76 4.27 -5.96
C ASN A 357 -29.70 4.39 -4.84
N VAL A 358 -28.40 4.38 -5.17
CA VAL A 358 -27.27 4.52 -4.21
C VAL A 358 -27.35 5.83 -3.42
N LYS A 359 -27.87 6.89 -4.03
CA LYS A 359 -28.13 8.19 -3.43
C LYS A 359 -28.84 8.12 -2.09
N ASP A 360 -29.80 7.22 -1.91
CA ASP A 360 -30.67 7.23 -0.72
C ASP A 360 -29.97 6.62 0.50
N TYR A 361 -29.15 5.57 0.30
CA TYR A 361 -28.28 4.97 1.30
C TYR A 361 -27.13 5.87 1.77
N VAL A 362 -26.65 6.79 0.93
CA VAL A 362 -25.69 7.82 1.36
C VAL A 362 -26.31 8.72 2.43
N THR A 363 -25.56 9.08 3.47
CA THR A 363 -26.01 10.05 4.50
C THR A 363 -25.55 11.48 4.23
N GLU A 364 -24.38 11.65 3.61
CA GLU A 364 -23.68 12.93 3.56
C GLU A 364 -24.12 13.84 2.39
N ARG A 365 -24.46 15.10 2.71
CA ARG A 365 -25.18 16.02 1.81
C ARG A 365 -24.37 16.45 0.57
N SER A 366 -23.05 16.65 0.68
CA SER A 366 -22.21 17.03 -0.45
C SER A 366 -21.94 15.85 -1.39
N LEU A 367 -21.83 14.62 -0.85
CA LEU A 367 -21.84 13.39 -1.65
C LEU A 367 -23.18 13.17 -2.36
N LYS A 368 -24.34 13.30 -1.69
CA LYS A 368 -25.66 13.26 -2.39
C LYS A 368 -25.74 14.33 -3.49
N SER A 369 -25.24 15.55 -3.24
CA SER A 369 -25.18 16.63 -4.24
C SER A 369 -24.23 16.32 -5.40
N ARG A 370 -23.12 15.62 -5.16
CA ARG A 370 -22.21 15.13 -6.21
C ARG A 370 -22.88 14.05 -7.05
N ILE A 371 -23.49 13.06 -6.42
CA ILE A 371 -24.20 11.95 -7.09
C ILE A 371 -25.31 12.51 -7.98
N ASN A 372 -26.19 13.38 -7.45
CA ASN A 372 -27.19 14.09 -8.25
C ASN A 372 -26.54 14.77 -9.47
N LYS A 373 -25.46 15.55 -9.29
CA LYS A 373 -24.78 16.23 -10.41
C LYS A 373 -24.21 15.28 -11.46
N ILE A 374 -23.74 14.09 -11.10
CA ILE A 374 -23.30 13.08 -12.07
C ILE A 374 -24.53 12.54 -12.81
N THR A 375 -25.55 12.10 -12.08
CA THR A 375 -26.80 11.56 -12.63
C THR A 375 -27.50 12.55 -13.56
N ASP A 376 -27.59 13.83 -13.19
CA ASP A 376 -28.24 14.89 -13.96
C ASP A 376 -27.43 15.27 -15.20
N TYR A 377 -26.09 15.21 -15.12
CA TYR A 377 -25.19 15.47 -16.25
C TYR A 377 -25.22 14.31 -17.27
N LEU A 378 -25.31 13.07 -16.81
CA LEU A 378 -25.54 11.91 -17.67
C LEU A 378 -26.94 11.96 -18.32
N LYS A 379 -27.99 12.28 -17.55
CA LYS A 379 -29.36 12.50 -18.08
C LYS A 379 -29.40 13.59 -19.15
N LYS A 380 -28.73 14.73 -18.94
CA LYS A 380 -28.71 15.85 -19.91
C LYS A 380 -27.99 15.53 -21.23
N LYS A 381 -27.24 14.42 -21.31
CA LYS A 381 -26.48 14.01 -22.50
C LYS A 381 -26.98 12.69 -23.11
N ARG A 382 -28.12 12.18 -22.59
CA ARG A 382 -29.01 11.20 -23.23
C ARG A 382 -29.93 11.89 -24.27
N THR A 383 -30.13 13.20 -24.11
CA THR A 383 -30.63 14.14 -25.12
C THR A 383 -29.47 14.84 -25.81
#